data_AF-X0S6Y4-F1
#
_entry.id   AF-X0S6Y4-F1
#
_cell.length_a   1.000
_cell.length_b   1.000
_cell.length_c   1.000
_cell.angle_alpha   90.00
_cell.angle_beta   90.00
_cell.angle_gamma   90.00
#
_symmetry.space_group_name_H-M   'P 1'
#
loop_
_entity.id
_entity.type
_entity.pdbx_description
1 polymer ?
#
loop_
_entity_poly.entity_id
_entity_poly.type
_entity_poly.pdbx_seq_one_letter_code
_entity_poly.pdbx_strand_id
1 'polypeptide(L)'
;GTGFLLIDEDPNVIFSRVKIEFPGADREVLFSAFRQAVEGCSVDLGSADENGSLTFRDVPPGSYWVINVDPVRMGDKRIIWAHPVTVSEQKVSRLVRLKRSNAALFIPE
;
A
#
# COMPACT_ATOMS: atom_id res chain seq x y z
N GLY A 1 -10.10 9.76 6.92
CA GLY A 1 -8.89 9.07 7.44
C GLY A 1 -8.16 8.45 6.28
N THR A 2 -6.84 8.43 6.29
CA THR A 2 -6.03 7.79 5.24
C THR A 2 -6.36 6.29 5.23
N GLY A 3 -6.86 5.79 4.10
CA GLY A 3 -7.12 4.36 3.92
C GLY A 3 -5.83 3.61 3.60
N PHE A 4 -5.71 2.39 4.10
CA PHE A 4 -4.59 1.49 3.83
C PHE A 4 -5.11 0.16 3.31
N LEU A 5 -4.49 -0.36 2.26
CA LEU A 5 -4.79 -1.68 1.72
C LEU A 5 -3.75 -2.67 2.20
N LEU A 6 -4.20 -3.87 2.53
CA LEU A 6 -3.35 -5.05 2.58
C LEU A 6 -3.47 -5.77 1.23
N ILE A 7 -2.36 -5.96 0.52
CA ILE A 7 -2.33 -6.64 -0.78
C ILE A 7 -1.38 -7.84 -0.73
N ASP A 8 -1.63 -8.87 -1.54
CA ASP A 8 -0.80 -10.08 -1.64
C ASP A 8 0.20 -10.05 -2.81
N GLU A 9 0.04 -9.11 -3.74
CA GLU A 9 0.94 -8.88 -4.88
C GLU A 9 2.01 -7.83 -4.53
N ASP A 10 3.22 -7.97 -5.09
CA ASP A 10 4.27 -6.95 -4.93
C ASP A 10 3.87 -5.65 -5.67
N PRO A 11 3.83 -4.49 -4.98
CA PRO A 11 3.46 -3.23 -5.61
C PRO A 11 4.33 -2.83 -6.81
N ASN A 12 5.60 -3.27 -6.88
CA ASN A 12 6.45 -3.02 -8.03
C ASN A 12 5.97 -3.76 -9.28
N VAL A 13 5.40 -4.95 -9.10
CA VAL A 13 4.80 -5.73 -10.20
C VAL A 13 3.57 -4.99 -10.72
N ILE A 14 2.69 -4.53 -9.82
CA ILE A 14 1.50 -3.73 -10.18
C ILE A 14 1.92 -2.45 -10.91
N PHE A 15 2.87 -1.71 -10.36
CA PHE A 15 3.37 -0.48 -10.98
C PHE A 15 3.98 -0.70 -12.36
N SER A 16 4.71 -1.81 -12.53
CA SER A 16 5.28 -2.19 -13.83
C SER A 16 4.18 -2.51 -14.85
N ARG A 17 3.13 -3.24 -14.46
CA ARG A 17 1.97 -3.50 -15.33
C ARG A 17 1.29 -2.20 -15.77
N VAL A 18 1.03 -1.29 -14.83
CA VAL A 18 0.43 0.03 -15.12
C VAL A 18 1.27 0.83 -16.12
N LYS A 19 2.59 0.86 -15.97
CA LYS A 19 3.47 1.57 -16.92
C LYS A 19 3.44 0.99 -18.34
N ILE A 20 3.25 -0.32 -18.45
CA ILE A 20 3.14 -1.01 -19.74
C ILE A 20 1.79 -0.72 -20.39
N GLU A 21 0.71 -0.71 -19.60
CA GLU A 21 -0.65 -0.42 -20.08
C GLU A 21 -0.84 1.06 -20.46
N PHE A 22 -0.18 1.97 -19.74
CA PHE A 22 -0.30 3.41 -19.92
C PHE A 22 1.07 4.05 -20.29
N PRO A 23 1.65 3.68 -21.45
CA PRO A 23 2.97 4.17 -21.82
C PRO A 23 2.93 5.68 -22.09
N GLY A 24 3.83 6.43 -21.44
CA GLY A 24 3.94 7.88 -21.60
C GLY A 24 2.81 8.69 -20.96
N ALA A 25 1.94 8.06 -20.17
CA ALA A 25 0.92 8.76 -19.42
C ALA A 25 1.53 9.67 -18.36
N ASP A 26 0.86 10.77 -18.06
CA ASP A 26 1.27 11.66 -16.99
C ASP A 26 1.11 10.99 -15.60
N ARG A 27 1.73 11.62 -14.62
CA ARG A 27 1.80 11.10 -13.26
C ARG A 27 0.43 10.93 -12.60
N GLU A 28 -0.55 11.79 -12.88
CA GLU A 28 -1.88 11.65 -12.28
C GLU A 28 -2.60 10.43 -12.81
N VAL A 29 -2.50 10.20 -14.13
CA VAL A 29 -3.06 9.01 -14.76
C VAL A 29 -2.41 7.75 -14.19
N LEU A 30 -1.07 7.72 -14.06
CA LEU A 30 -0.36 6.59 -13.47
C LEU A 30 -0.75 6.36 -12.00
N PHE A 31 -0.96 7.42 -11.21
CA PHE A 31 -1.43 7.30 -9.84
C PHE A 31 -2.84 6.73 -9.75
N SER A 32 -3.76 7.23 -10.58
CA SER A 32 -5.14 6.74 -10.62
C SER A 32 -5.20 5.28 -11.09
N ALA A 33 -4.45 4.92 -12.12
CA ALA A 33 -4.38 3.54 -12.61
C ALA A 33 -3.75 2.59 -11.58
N PHE A 34 -2.66 3.01 -10.92
CA PHE A 34 -2.08 2.23 -9.83
C PHE A 34 -3.06 2.02 -8.68
N ARG A 35 -3.78 3.07 -8.24
CA ARG A 35 -4.80 2.96 -7.21
C ARG A 35 -5.85 1.92 -7.57
N GLN A 36 -6.40 2.01 -8.78
CA GLN A 36 -7.42 1.07 -9.25
C GLN A 36 -6.89 -0.37 -9.28
N ALA A 37 -5.63 -0.55 -9.70
CA ALA A 37 -5.00 -1.86 -9.73
C ALA A 37 -4.78 -2.45 -8.32
N VAL A 38 -4.31 -1.65 -7.35
CA VAL A 38 -4.13 -2.14 -5.97
C VAL A 38 -5.46 -2.39 -5.25
N GLU A 39 -6.50 -1.61 -5.53
CA GLU A 39 -7.86 -1.87 -5.02
C GLU A 39 -8.40 -3.21 -5.55
N GLY A 40 -8.08 -3.58 -6.80
CA GLY A 40 -8.41 -4.91 -7.35
C GLY A 40 -7.62 -6.06 -6.74
N CYS A 41 -6.46 -5.80 -6.14
CA CYS A 41 -5.60 -6.78 -5.46
C CYS A 41 -5.74 -6.75 -3.93
N SER A 42 -6.67 -5.96 -3.37
CA SER A 42 -6.78 -5.81 -1.93
C SER A 42 -7.37 -7.06 -1.27
N VAL A 43 -6.66 -7.56 -0.26
CA VAL A 43 -7.11 -8.62 0.63
C VAL A 43 -7.99 -8.05 1.73
N ASP A 44 -7.65 -6.88 2.27
CA ASP A 44 -8.45 -6.15 3.26
C ASP A 44 -8.16 -4.65 3.25
N LEU A 45 -9.08 -3.86 3.81
CA LEU A 45 -8.98 -2.42 3.97
C LEU A 45 -8.86 -2.06 5.46
N GLY A 46 -7.75 -1.41 5.81
CA GLY A 46 -7.47 -0.89 7.14
C GLY A 46 -7.62 0.63 7.21
N SER A 47 -8.02 1.10 8.39
CA SER A 47 -7.93 2.51 8.77
C SER A 47 -6.99 2.67 9.95
N ALA A 48 -6.14 3.69 9.93
CA ALA A 48 -5.30 4.02 11.09
C ALA A 48 -6.15 4.61 12.22
N ASP A 49 -5.95 4.13 13.44
CA ASP A 49 -6.48 4.76 14.64
C ASP A 49 -5.67 6.03 15.04
N GLU A 50 -6.09 6.70 16.11
CA GLU A 50 -5.43 7.91 16.63
C GLU A 50 -3.96 7.68 17.04
N ASN A 51 -3.57 6.42 17.26
CA ASN A 51 -2.21 6.02 17.60
C ASN A 51 -1.40 5.55 16.39
N GLY A 52 -1.98 5.62 15.17
CA GLY A 52 -1.35 5.16 13.94
C GLY A 52 -1.32 3.64 13.78
N SER A 53 -2.13 2.90 14.56
CA SER A 53 -2.21 1.45 14.46
C SER A 53 -3.20 1.05 13.37
N LEU A 54 -2.82 0.04 12.58
CA LEU A 54 -3.67 -0.57 11.56
C LEU A 54 -4.18 -1.92 12.04
N THR A 55 -5.46 -2.19 11.80
CA THR A 55 -6.09 -3.48 12.08
C THR A 55 -6.69 -4.02 10.79
N PHE A 56 -6.30 -5.25 10.44
CA PHE A 56 -6.88 -6.05 9.36
C PHE A 56 -7.52 -7.30 9.97
N ARG A 57 -8.65 -7.76 9.43
CA ARG A 57 -9.43 -8.88 9.99
C ARG A 57 -9.54 -10.02 9.00
N ASP A 58 -9.63 -11.24 9.53
CA ASP A 58 -9.85 -12.46 8.75
C ASP A 58 -8.83 -12.70 7.61
N VAL A 59 -7.62 -12.12 7.76
CA VAL A 59 -6.51 -12.31 6.82
C VAL A 59 -5.83 -13.66 7.10
N PRO A 60 -5.71 -14.54 6.10
CA PRO A 60 -4.94 -15.77 6.23
C PRO A 60 -3.47 -15.51 6.58
N PRO A 61 -2.77 -16.46 7.21
CA PRO A 61 -1.32 -16.35 7.35
C PRO A 61 -0.63 -16.30 5.98
N GLY A 62 0.36 -15.43 5.84
CA GLY A 62 1.03 -15.19 4.56
C GLY A 62 1.92 -13.95 4.57
N SER A 63 2.53 -13.69 3.43
CA SER A 63 3.30 -12.47 3.17
C SER A 63 2.45 -11.50 2.36
N TYR A 64 2.39 -10.25 2.81
CA TYR A 64 1.55 -9.21 2.24
C TYR A 64 2.30 -7.88 2.21
N TRP A 65 1.68 -6.87 1.60
CA TRP A 65 2.13 -5.49 1.60
C TRP A 65 1.05 -4.57 2.14
N VAL A 66 1.41 -3.67 3.04
CA VAL A 66 0.54 -2.56 3.47
C VAL A 66 0.86 -1.35 2.61
N ILE A 67 -0.16 -0.80 1.95
CA ILE A 67 -0.06 0.35 1.04
C ILE A 67 -1.06 1.43 1.44
N ASN A 68 -0.66 2.71 1.38
CA ASN A 68 -1.61 3.82 1.46
C ASN A 68 -2.36 4.01 0.14
N VAL A 69 -3.67 4.15 0.23
CA VAL A 69 -4.57 4.29 -0.92
C VAL A 69 -4.32 5.61 -1.69
N ASP A 70 -3.92 6.66 -0.96
CA ASP A 70 -3.73 8.01 -1.49
C ASP A 70 -2.27 8.45 -1.33
N PRO A 71 -1.62 9.00 -2.37
CA PRO A 71 -0.25 9.47 -2.28
C PRO A 71 -0.09 10.59 -1.23
N VAL A 72 0.88 10.42 -0.33
CA VAL A 72 1.18 11.40 0.71
C VAL A 72 2.14 12.45 0.16
N ARG A 73 1.87 13.73 0.45
CA ARG A 73 2.80 14.82 0.13
C ARG A 73 3.96 14.88 1.12
N MET A 74 5.18 14.89 0.60
CA MET A 74 6.42 15.07 1.36
C MET A 74 7.29 16.12 0.67
N GLY A 75 7.13 17.38 1.08
CA GLY A 75 7.64 18.53 0.32
C GLY A 75 6.99 18.59 -1.07
N ASP A 76 7.81 18.69 -2.11
CA ASP A 76 7.35 18.74 -3.50
C ASP A 76 7.04 17.35 -4.09
N LYS A 77 7.27 16.28 -3.31
CA LYS A 77 7.09 14.90 -3.75
C LYS A 77 5.74 14.34 -3.32
N ARG A 78 5.20 13.44 -4.14
CA ARG A 78 4.05 12.58 -3.81
C ARG A 78 4.52 11.13 -3.74
N ILE A 79 4.27 10.48 -2.62
CA ILE A 79 4.83 9.17 -2.31
C ILE A 79 3.71 8.19 -1.98
N ILE A 80 3.77 7.01 -2.60
CA ILE A 80 3.06 5.82 -2.16
C ILE A 80 4.04 4.96 -1.37
N TRP A 81 3.64 4.64 -0.16
CA TRP A 81 4.37 3.87 0.82
C TRP A 81 3.90 2.43 0.68
N ALA A 82 4.85 1.50 0.67
CA ALA A 82 4.58 0.09 0.64
C ALA A 82 5.49 -0.59 1.66
N HIS A 83 4.90 -1.34 2.60
CA HIS A 83 5.65 -2.03 3.63
C HIS A 83 5.33 -3.52 3.60
N PRO A 84 6.34 -4.40 3.47
CA PRO A 84 6.10 -5.82 3.54
C PRO A 84 5.74 -6.19 4.98
N VAL A 85 4.72 -7.02 5.13
CA VAL A 85 4.26 -7.53 6.41
C VAL A 85 4.06 -9.03 6.31
N THR A 86 4.34 -9.74 7.41
CA THR A 86 4.04 -11.16 7.52
C THR A 86 2.92 -11.35 8.52
N VAL A 87 1.85 -11.99 8.09
CA VAL A 87 0.75 -12.44 8.95
C VAL A 87 1.05 -13.88 9.35
N SER A 88 1.23 -14.12 10.65
CA SER A 88 1.39 -15.47 11.22
C SER A 88 0.08 -15.93 11.87
N GLU A 89 -0.10 -17.25 12.07
CA GLU A 89 -1.33 -17.88 12.62
C GLU A 89 -2.04 -17.08 13.72
N GLN A 90 -3.36 -17.01 13.57
CA GLN A 90 -4.28 -16.15 14.30
C GLN A 90 -4.21 -16.36 15.82
N LYS A 91 -3.68 -15.36 16.52
CA LYS A 91 -4.19 -14.98 17.84
C LYS A 91 -4.44 -13.47 17.84
N VAL A 92 -5.70 -13.14 17.56
CA VAL A 92 -6.49 -11.95 17.93
C VAL A 92 -5.69 -10.64 18.09
N SER A 93 -5.94 -9.69 17.17
CA SER A 93 -5.56 -8.28 17.28
C SER A 93 -4.10 -8.02 17.63
N ARG A 94 -3.19 -8.19 16.66
CA ARG A 94 -1.81 -7.76 16.83
C ARG A 94 -1.64 -6.35 16.30
N LEU A 95 -1.41 -5.42 17.23
CA LEU A 95 -1.01 -4.04 16.95
C LEU A 95 0.25 -4.06 16.06
N VAL A 96 0.11 -3.79 14.76
CA VAL A 96 1.28 -3.60 13.89
C VAL A 96 1.86 -2.22 14.22
N ARG A 97 2.78 -2.18 15.17
CA ARG A 97 3.58 -0.99 15.46
C ARG A 97 4.56 -0.81 14.31
N LEU A 98 4.18 -0.01 13.32
CA LEU A 98 5.09 0.47 12.27
C LEU A 98 6.15 1.35 12.94
N LYS A 99 7.26 0.75 13.39
CA LYS A 99 8.47 1.51 13.73
C LYS A 99 9.02 2.10 12.43
N ARG A 100 9.06 3.44 12.34
CA ARG A 100 9.65 4.21 11.22
C ARG A 100 10.84 3.47 10.60
N SER A 101 10.73 2.99 9.36
CA SER A 101 11.89 2.53 8.56
C SER A 101 11.56 2.17 7.10
N ASN A 102 12.02 3.04 6.19
CA ASN A 102 12.83 2.75 4.98
C ASN A 102 12.30 1.92 3.79
N ALA A 103 11.03 2.01 3.39
CA ALA A 103 10.65 1.67 2.02
C ALA A 103 9.71 2.73 1.43
N ALA A 104 10.26 3.61 0.59
CA ALA A 104 9.50 4.59 -0.17
C ALA A 104 9.57 4.21 -1.65
N LEU A 105 8.42 3.98 -2.29
CA LEU A 105 8.38 3.89 -3.74
C LEU A 105 8.54 5.30 -4.30
N PHE A 106 9.71 5.57 -4.87
CA PHE A 106 9.98 6.84 -5.54
C PHE A 106 9.42 6.79 -6.95
N ILE A 107 8.46 7.66 -7.24
CA ILE A 107 7.99 7.92 -8.59
C ILE A 107 8.80 9.14 -9.08
N PRO A 108 9.75 8.95 -10.02
CA PRO A 108 10.56 10.05 -10.53
C PRO A 108 9.72 11.06 -11.34
N GLU A 109 10.26 12.28 -11.46
CA GLU A 109 9.72 13.37 -12.30
C GLU A 109 9.62 13.00 -13.79
#